data_AF-A0A4U5PDG0-F1
#
_entry.id   AF-A0A4U5PDG0-F1
#
_cell.length_a   1.000
_cell.length_b   1.000
_cell.length_c   1.000
_cell.angle_alpha   90.00
_cell.angle_beta   90.00
_cell.angle_gamma   90.00
#
_symmetry.space_group_name_H-M   'P 1'
#
loop_
_entity.id
_entity.type
_entity.pdbx_description
1 polymer ?
#
loop_
_entity_poly.entity_id
_entity_poly.type
_entity_poly.pdbx_seq_one_letter_code
_entity_poly.pdbx_strand_id
1 'polypeptide(L)'
;MASSSKDVTLRSSRQATASSSRGSNKEAMPSGGPVGGVPQNGSGFKRFMFKISEKVGSRNKTEYSAQFLEACKEMEKYKVVVDDLCLRILGVVQQNPRFIPQPLGKMCIEPPPNEAPFEGLSVALAEIQPFMDSKYDLSKQQGISDKLAKLQREFLERTRRCLHHLRTFVSEEYLNYEQLRRDLERSRQEMDFSKHELKNAKNAEQIQAKNMVYERASKHFEEQLQKVNSFLEQFPTLRESHYKDVLTFFFYEKKYFDDCAKILKGG
;
A
#
# COMPACT_ATOMS: atom_id res chain seq x y z
N MET A 1 45.86 -20.61 37.47
CA MET A 1 46.07 -22.05 37.22
C MET A 1 45.01 -22.53 36.26
N ALA A 2 45.44 -23.14 35.16
CA ALA A 2 44.62 -23.60 34.05
C ALA A 2 44.17 -25.06 34.25
N SER A 3 42.99 -25.41 33.73
CA SER A 3 42.60 -26.72 33.17
C SER A 3 41.13 -26.59 32.72
N SER A 4 40.74 -26.50 31.44
CA SER A 4 40.88 -27.39 30.26
C SER A 4 39.92 -28.60 30.24
N SER A 5 38.94 -28.45 29.34
CA SER A 5 38.36 -29.45 28.41
C SER A 5 37.54 -30.65 28.90
N LYS A 6 36.34 -30.79 28.31
CA LYS A 6 36.07 -31.86 27.33
C LYS A 6 34.80 -31.61 26.50
N ASP A 7 34.98 -31.68 25.18
CA ASP A 7 33.99 -31.86 24.11
C ASP A 7 33.14 -33.12 24.27
N VAL A 8 31.89 -33.06 23.77
CA VAL A 8 31.21 -34.21 23.16
C VAL A 8 30.50 -33.73 21.88
N THR A 9 31.06 -34.15 20.75
CA THR A 9 30.44 -34.14 19.43
C THR A 9 29.80 -35.51 19.19
N LEU A 10 28.57 -35.59 18.69
CA LEU A 10 28.05 -36.79 18.03
C LEU A 10 27.26 -36.43 16.77
N ARG A 11 27.56 -37.21 15.73
CA ARG A 11 27.31 -37.04 14.31
C ARG A 11 26.65 -38.34 13.81
N SER A 12 25.57 -38.27 13.04
CA SER A 12 25.14 -39.29 12.05
C SER A 12 23.88 -38.77 11.33
N SER A 13 23.85 -38.39 10.05
CA SER A 13 24.09 -39.09 8.77
C SER A 13 22.86 -39.77 8.15
N ARG A 14 22.42 -39.17 7.02
CA ARG A 14 21.93 -39.74 5.74
C ARG A 14 20.57 -40.48 5.69
N GLN A 15 19.70 -40.06 4.76
CA GLN A 15 19.61 -40.69 3.42
C GLN A 15 18.73 -39.89 2.44
N ALA A 16 19.12 -39.93 1.17
CA ALA A 16 18.45 -39.39 0.00
C ALA A 16 17.90 -40.55 -0.85
N THR A 17 16.78 -40.35 -1.55
CA THR A 17 16.40 -41.18 -2.70
C THR A 17 15.79 -40.31 -3.80
N ALA A 18 16.43 -40.35 -4.96
CA ALA A 18 15.89 -39.95 -6.25
C ALA A 18 15.47 -41.21 -7.00
N SER A 19 14.37 -41.17 -7.74
CA SER A 19 14.00 -42.22 -8.69
C SER A 19 13.64 -41.62 -10.04
N SER A 20 14.46 -41.98 -11.03
CA SER A 20 14.27 -41.77 -12.46
C SER A 20 13.48 -42.94 -13.04
N SER A 21 12.58 -42.67 -13.99
CA SER A 21 12.23 -43.65 -15.02
C SER A 21 11.98 -42.97 -16.36
N ARG A 22 12.47 -43.64 -17.39
CA ARG A 22 12.67 -43.21 -18.78
C ARG A 22 11.83 -44.18 -19.62
N GLY A 23 11.03 -43.68 -20.55
CA GLY A 23 10.24 -44.51 -21.48
C GLY A 23 10.06 -43.79 -22.81
N SER A 24 10.65 -44.35 -23.85
CA SER A 24 10.68 -43.87 -25.24
C SER A 24 9.48 -44.40 -26.03
N ASN A 25 8.89 -43.63 -26.96
CA ASN A 25 8.87 -43.98 -28.39
C ASN A 25 8.26 -42.92 -29.31
N LYS A 26 8.74 -42.96 -30.55
CA LYS A 26 8.52 -42.09 -31.71
C LYS A 26 7.20 -42.38 -32.43
N GLU A 27 6.58 -41.34 -33.00
CA GLU A 27 5.94 -41.38 -34.32
C GLU A 27 6.21 -40.05 -35.06
N ALA A 28 6.21 -40.10 -36.38
CA ALA A 28 6.84 -39.13 -37.27
C ALA A 28 5.86 -38.51 -38.29
N MET A 29 6.17 -37.26 -38.68
CA MET A 29 5.86 -36.52 -39.93
C MET A 29 4.44 -35.92 -40.15
N PRO A 30 4.24 -34.88 -41.01
CA PRO A 30 5.21 -34.05 -41.77
C PRO A 30 5.00 -32.51 -41.73
N SER A 31 6.08 -31.83 -42.10
CA SER A 31 6.26 -30.51 -42.77
C SER A 31 5.11 -29.50 -42.91
N GLY A 32 5.33 -28.30 -42.35
CA GLY A 32 4.83 -27.01 -42.86
C GLY A 32 5.87 -25.93 -42.55
N GLY A 33 6.54 -25.39 -43.57
CA GLY A 33 7.68 -24.48 -43.41
C GLY A 33 7.32 -23.10 -42.82
N PRO A 34 8.27 -22.40 -42.17
CA PRO A 34 8.03 -21.05 -41.69
C PRO A 34 8.15 -20.03 -42.83
N VAL A 35 7.04 -19.34 -43.10
CA VAL A 35 7.00 -18.08 -43.85
C VAL A 35 7.87 -17.04 -43.10
N GLY A 36 8.69 -16.34 -43.86
CA GLY A 36 9.77 -15.47 -43.39
C GLY A 36 9.37 -14.50 -42.27
N GLY A 37 9.99 -14.71 -41.10
CA GLY A 37 10.01 -13.75 -40.01
C GLY A 37 11.01 -12.64 -40.32
N VAL A 38 10.50 -11.42 -40.51
CA VAL A 38 11.33 -10.20 -40.47
C VAL A 38 11.94 -10.08 -39.07
N PRO A 39 13.26 -9.85 -38.93
CA PRO A 39 13.92 -9.80 -37.63
C PRO A 39 13.44 -8.61 -36.78
N GLN A 40 12.85 -8.90 -35.61
CA GLN A 40 12.34 -7.93 -34.63
C GLN A 40 13.44 -7.15 -33.86
N ASN A 41 14.72 -7.44 -34.09
CA ASN A 41 15.81 -6.97 -33.22
C ASN A 41 16.12 -5.46 -33.29
N GLY A 42 15.50 -4.70 -34.20
CA GLY A 42 15.71 -3.24 -34.33
C GLY A 42 14.67 -2.36 -33.62
N SER A 43 13.55 -2.91 -33.14
CA SER A 43 12.44 -2.13 -32.58
C SER A 43 12.71 -1.63 -31.16
N GLY A 44 13.30 -2.49 -30.31
CA GLY A 44 13.58 -2.17 -28.90
C GLY A 44 14.60 -1.03 -28.73
N PHE A 45 15.67 -1.05 -29.52
CA PHE A 45 16.70 -0.01 -29.48
C PHE A 45 16.18 1.35 -29.98
N LYS A 46 15.34 1.36 -31.04
CA LYS A 46 14.69 2.59 -31.53
C LYS A 46 13.75 3.20 -30.50
N ARG A 47 12.97 2.37 -29.79
CA ARG A 47 12.11 2.84 -28.68
C ARG A 47 12.91 3.40 -27.52
N PHE A 48 14.05 2.78 -27.19
CA PHE A 48 14.93 3.27 -26.13
C PHE A 48 15.54 4.63 -26.49
N MET A 49 16.09 4.77 -27.70
CA MET A 49 16.63 6.05 -28.18
C MET A 49 15.53 7.13 -28.26
N PHE A 50 14.31 6.77 -28.63
CA PHE A 50 13.16 7.68 -28.61
C PHE A 50 12.90 8.21 -27.20
N LYS A 51 12.83 7.33 -26.18
CA LYS A 51 12.60 7.75 -24.79
C LYS A 51 13.68 8.69 -24.26
N ILE A 52 14.94 8.47 -24.64
CA ILE A 52 16.03 9.40 -24.31
C ILE A 52 15.80 10.75 -24.99
N SER A 53 15.48 10.76 -26.29
CA SER A 53 15.24 12.02 -27.01
C SER A 53 14.03 12.82 -26.50
N GLU A 54 13.00 12.13 -26.00
CA GLU A 54 11.83 12.74 -25.36
C GLU A 54 12.20 13.35 -24.00
N LYS A 55 12.99 12.64 -23.18
CA LYS A 55 13.45 13.14 -21.87
C LYS A 55 14.42 14.34 -21.97
N VAL A 56 15.20 14.41 -23.05
CA VAL A 56 16.16 15.51 -23.30
C VAL A 56 15.47 16.72 -23.98
N GLY A 57 14.15 16.64 -24.22
CA GLY A 57 13.36 17.75 -24.78
C GLY A 57 13.57 17.97 -26.28
N SER A 58 14.23 17.04 -26.97
CA SER A 58 14.51 17.14 -28.41
C SER A 58 13.32 16.73 -29.29
N ARG A 59 12.17 16.37 -28.70
CA ARG A 59 11.02 15.84 -29.42
C ARG A 59 9.69 16.30 -28.81
N ASN A 60 8.70 16.51 -29.68
CA ASN A 60 7.36 16.95 -29.28
C ASN A 60 6.65 15.85 -28.50
N LYS A 61 6.28 16.18 -27.25
CA LYS A 61 5.53 15.37 -26.31
C LYS A 61 4.05 15.76 -26.41
N THR A 62 3.13 14.79 -26.39
CA THR A 62 1.71 15.15 -26.28
C THR A 62 1.46 15.78 -24.90
N GLU A 63 0.92 16.99 -24.87
CA GLU A 63 0.62 17.71 -23.64
C GLU A 63 -0.75 17.31 -23.10
N TYR A 64 -0.86 17.22 -21.78
CA TYR A 64 -2.14 17.08 -21.11
C TYR A 64 -2.80 18.46 -20.95
N SER A 65 -4.12 18.49 -20.81
CA SER A 65 -4.82 19.76 -20.52
C SER A 65 -4.38 20.34 -19.17
N ALA A 66 -4.39 21.67 -19.06
CA ALA A 66 -4.06 22.35 -17.80
C ALA A 66 -4.98 21.93 -16.65
N GLN A 67 -6.27 21.72 -16.94
CA GLN A 67 -7.27 21.25 -15.96
C GLN A 67 -6.91 19.87 -15.41
N PHE A 68 -6.51 18.93 -16.27
CA PHE A 68 -6.09 17.59 -15.84
C PHE A 68 -4.83 17.65 -14.95
N LEU A 69 -3.85 18.47 -15.35
CA LEU A 69 -2.61 18.63 -14.58
C LEU A 69 -2.87 19.22 -13.20
N GLU A 70 -3.73 20.23 -13.10
CA GLU A 70 -4.08 20.82 -11.81
C GLU A 70 -4.87 19.83 -10.92
N ALA A 71 -5.79 19.05 -11.49
CA ALA A 71 -6.51 18.01 -10.75
C ALA A 71 -5.57 16.92 -10.20
N CYS A 72 -4.58 16.48 -11.00
CA CYS A 72 -3.56 15.55 -10.52
C CYS A 72 -2.75 16.13 -9.37
N LYS A 73 -2.35 17.40 -9.48
CA LYS A 73 -1.59 18.11 -8.45
C LYS A 73 -2.40 18.32 -7.17
N GLU A 74 -3.71 18.58 -7.28
CA GLU A 74 -4.60 18.65 -6.11
C GLU A 74 -4.66 17.30 -5.39
N MET A 75 -4.80 16.20 -6.14
CA MET A 75 -4.79 14.84 -5.57
C MET A 75 -3.47 14.50 -4.87
N GLU A 76 -2.33 14.83 -5.47
CA GLU A 76 -0.99 14.63 -4.88
C GLU A 76 -0.83 15.42 -3.56
N LYS A 77 -1.24 16.70 -3.55
CA LYS A 77 -1.24 17.51 -2.31
C LYS A 77 -2.16 16.91 -1.25
N TYR A 78 -3.34 16.46 -1.65
CA TYR A 78 -4.30 15.88 -0.73
C TYR A 78 -3.77 14.61 -0.07
N LYS A 79 -3.10 13.74 -0.83
CA LYS A 79 -2.45 12.54 -0.27
C LYS A 79 -1.49 12.86 0.86
N VAL A 80 -0.64 13.88 0.69
CA VAL A 80 0.31 14.30 1.73
C VAL A 80 -0.41 14.72 3.00
N VAL A 81 -1.48 15.51 2.88
CA VAL A 81 -2.29 15.96 4.02
C VAL A 81 -2.98 14.79 4.70
N VAL A 82 -3.54 13.85 3.94
CA VAL A 82 -4.23 12.68 4.49
C VAL A 82 -3.27 11.74 5.21
N ASP A 83 -2.05 11.53 4.68
CA ASP A 83 -1.01 10.73 5.34
C ASP A 83 -0.62 11.31 6.71
N ASP A 84 -0.34 12.62 6.75
CA ASP A 84 0.02 13.32 7.98
C ASP A 84 -1.14 13.31 8.98
N LEU A 85 -2.37 13.54 8.52
CA LEU A 85 -3.57 13.45 9.36
C LEU A 85 -3.73 12.06 9.98
N CYS A 86 -3.62 11.00 9.17
CA CYS A 86 -3.70 9.62 9.65
C CYS A 86 -2.64 9.36 10.71
N LEU A 87 -1.38 9.73 10.45
CA LEU A 87 -0.28 9.55 11.40
C LEU A 87 -0.56 10.27 12.74
N ARG A 88 -1.08 11.50 12.70
CA ARG A 88 -1.43 12.27 13.89
C ARG A 88 -2.56 11.63 14.69
N ILE A 89 -3.64 11.19 14.02
CA ILE A 89 -4.76 10.53 14.69
C ILE A 89 -4.27 9.23 15.37
N LEU A 90 -3.46 8.42 14.68
CA LEU A 90 -2.90 7.22 15.28
C LEU A 90 -2.00 7.54 16.49
N GLY A 91 -1.22 8.63 16.42
CA GLY A 91 -0.37 9.07 17.54
C GLY A 91 -1.16 9.54 18.77
N VAL A 92 -2.35 10.12 18.58
CA VAL A 92 -3.25 10.49 19.68
C VAL A 92 -3.81 9.23 20.36
N VAL A 93 -4.20 8.25 19.57
CA VAL A 93 -4.94 7.07 20.03
C VAL A 93 -4.01 6.00 20.60
N GLN A 94 -2.81 5.87 20.03
CA GLN A 94 -1.78 4.92 20.42
C GLN A 94 -0.48 5.67 20.76
N GLN A 95 -0.35 6.04 22.03
CA GLN A 95 0.79 6.82 22.51
C GLN A 95 2.11 6.05 22.49
N ASN A 96 2.07 4.71 22.45
CA ASN A 96 3.28 3.93 22.28
C ASN A 96 3.63 3.78 20.79
N PRO A 97 4.70 4.44 20.31
CA PRO A 97 5.02 4.47 18.88
C PRO A 97 5.37 3.08 18.32
N ARG A 98 5.72 2.10 19.16
CA ARG A 98 6.01 0.72 18.74
C ARG A 98 4.80 0.03 18.12
N PHE A 99 3.58 0.46 18.47
CA PHE A 99 2.34 -0.09 17.95
C PHE A 99 1.73 0.75 16.82
N ILE A 100 2.40 1.82 16.39
CA ILE A 100 1.98 2.58 15.20
C ILE A 100 2.68 1.96 13.98
N PRO A 101 1.93 1.39 13.01
CA PRO A 101 2.53 0.69 11.90
C PRO A 101 3.25 1.65 10.94
N GLN A 102 4.42 1.21 10.46
CA GLN A 102 5.12 1.81 9.34
C GLN A 102 5.39 0.74 8.27
N PRO A 103 4.86 0.89 7.04
CA PRO A 103 3.98 1.96 6.56
C PRO A 103 2.55 1.86 7.14
N LEU A 104 1.81 2.99 7.13
CA LEU A 104 0.50 3.16 7.76
C LEU A 104 -0.59 2.18 7.28
N GLY A 105 -0.41 1.49 6.16
CA GLY A 105 -1.47 0.77 5.45
C GLY A 105 -2.13 -0.40 6.20
N LYS A 106 -1.51 -0.93 7.26
CA LYS A 106 -2.12 -1.99 8.09
C LYS A 106 -3.01 -1.45 9.21
N MET A 107 -2.75 -0.23 9.73
CA MET A 107 -3.41 0.38 10.91
C MET A 107 -3.81 -0.60 12.03
N CYS A 108 -2.98 -1.60 12.34
CA CYS A 108 -3.12 -2.42 13.54
C CYS A 108 -2.49 -1.65 14.70
N ILE A 109 -3.32 -0.96 15.47
CA ILE A 109 -2.87 -0.13 16.60
C ILE A 109 -3.17 -0.75 17.95
N GLU A 110 -3.84 -1.90 17.99
CA GLU A 110 -4.14 -2.59 19.23
C GLU A 110 -2.85 -3.20 19.82
N PRO A 111 -2.50 -2.89 21.08
CA PRO A 111 -1.38 -3.54 21.75
C PRO A 111 -1.72 -5.02 22.01
N PRO A 112 -0.72 -5.91 22.07
CA PRO A 112 -0.91 -7.29 22.50
C PRO A 112 -1.58 -7.38 23.90
N PRO A 113 -2.16 -8.53 24.26
CA PRO A 113 -2.65 -8.76 25.63
C PRO A 113 -1.57 -8.46 26.67
N ASN A 114 -1.94 -7.76 27.74
CA ASN A 114 -1.09 -7.34 28.86
C ASN A 114 -0.01 -6.28 28.54
N GLU A 115 0.06 -5.80 27.30
CA GLU A 115 0.98 -4.72 26.91
C GLU A 115 0.31 -3.34 26.92
N ALA A 116 -1.01 -3.28 27.12
CA ALA A 116 -1.72 -2.01 27.26
C ALA A 116 -1.41 -1.36 28.64
N PRO A 117 -1.25 -0.03 28.73
CA PRO A 117 -0.82 0.63 29.96
C PRO A 117 -1.69 0.32 31.20
N PHE A 118 -3.01 0.32 31.06
CA PHE A 118 -3.92 0.03 32.18
C PHE A 118 -3.98 -1.47 32.54
N GLU A 119 -3.64 -2.37 31.61
CA GLU A 119 -3.50 -3.79 31.92
C GLU A 119 -2.23 -4.02 32.74
N GLY A 120 -1.11 -3.44 32.29
CA GLY A 120 0.16 -3.49 33.04
C GLY A 120 0.04 -2.88 34.43
N LEU A 121 -0.68 -1.76 34.57
CA LEU A 121 -0.95 -1.16 35.88
C LEU A 121 -1.79 -2.07 36.78
N SER A 122 -2.83 -2.72 36.24
CA SER A 122 -3.65 -3.65 37.01
C SER A 122 -2.83 -4.83 37.55
N VAL A 123 -1.99 -5.42 36.70
CA VAL A 123 -1.06 -6.51 37.09
C VAL A 123 -0.11 -6.04 38.18
N ALA A 124 0.53 -4.87 38.01
CA ALA A 124 1.46 -4.34 39.01
C ALA A 124 0.80 -4.05 40.36
N LEU A 125 -0.46 -3.58 40.38
CA LEU A 125 -1.23 -3.37 41.61
C LEU A 125 -1.53 -4.69 42.32
N ALA A 126 -1.85 -5.75 41.58
CA ALA A 126 -2.06 -7.08 42.13
C ALA A 126 -0.75 -7.66 42.71
N GLU A 127 0.38 -7.46 42.04
CA GLU A 127 1.69 -7.95 42.46
C GLU A 127 2.23 -7.26 43.70
N ILE A 128 1.95 -5.95 43.89
CA ILE A 128 2.43 -5.21 45.05
C ILE A 128 1.56 -5.44 46.30
N GLN A 129 0.28 -5.81 46.14
CA GLN A 129 -0.67 -5.97 47.25
C GLN A 129 -0.16 -6.85 48.42
N PRO A 130 0.50 -8.01 48.19
CA PRO A 130 1.01 -8.85 49.28
C PRO A 130 2.11 -8.20 50.12
N PHE A 131 2.75 -7.14 49.61
CA PHE A 131 3.80 -6.39 50.29
C PHE A 131 3.27 -5.18 51.06
N MET A 132 1.97 -4.89 50.96
CA MET A 132 1.32 -3.75 51.59
C MET A 132 0.64 -4.18 52.90
N ASP A 133 0.62 -3.29 53.90
CA ASP A 133 -0.19 -3.49 55.10
C ASP A 133 -1.67 -3.68 54.72
N SER A 134 -2.41 -4.50 55.48
CA SER A 134 -3.84 -4.77 55.24
C SER A 134 -4.74 -3.52 55.26
N LYS A 135 -4.27 -2.40 55.83
CA LYS A 135 -4.95 -1.10 55.80
C LYS A 135 -4.84 -0.39 54.44
N TYR A 136 -3.95 -0.83 53.55
CA TYR A 136 -3.73 -0.31 52.21
C TYR A 136 -4.19 -1.34 51.17
N ASP A 137 -5.51 -1.50 51.07
CA ASP A 137 -6.14 -2.33 50.04
C ASP A 137 -6.22 -1.57 48.70
N LEU A 138 -5.60 -2.14 47.67
CA LEU A 138 -5.53 -1.64 46.30
C LEU A 138 -6.52 -2.34 45.36
N SER A 139 -7.33 -3.29 45.85
CA SER A 139 -8.29 -4.07 45.03
C SER A 139 -9.25 -3.16 44.26
N LYS A 140 -9.62 -2.02 44.86
CA LYS A 140 -10.46 -1.01 44.22
C LYS A 140 -9.75 -0.34 43.04
N GLN A 141 -8.50 0.08 43.22
CA GLN A 141 -7.66 0.71 42.20
C GLN A 141 -7.36 -0.26 41.06
N GLN A 142 -7.11 -1.54 41.39
CA GLN A 142 -6.98 -2.61 40.41
C GLN A 142 -8.26 -2.71 39.55
N GLY A 143 -9.43 -2.79 40.17
CA GLY A 143 -10.71 -2.87 39.45
C GLY A 143 -11.03 -1.62 38.62
N ILE A 144 -10.55 -0.44 39.01
CA ILE A 144 -10.61 0.77 38.18
C ILE A 144 -9.70 0.61 36.95
N SER A 145 -8.47 0.14 37.15
CA SER A 145 -7.51 -0.10 36.07
C SER A 145 -8.03 -1.11 35.03
N ASP A 146 -8.66 -2.20 35.47
CA ASP A 146 -9.28 -3.20 34.58
C ASP A 146 -10.40 -2.60 33.72
N LYS A 147 -11.25 -1.75 34.31
CA LYS A 147 -12.33 -1.08 33.58
C LYS A 147 -11.77 -0.12 32.53
N LEU A 148 -10.73 0.65 32.87
CA LEU A 148 -10.05 1.55 31.95
C LEU A 148 -9.34 0.79 30.82
N ALA A 149 -8.70 -0.35 31.12
CA ALA A 149 -8.07 -1.21 30.13
C ALA A 149 -9.07 -1.71 29.09
N LYS A 150 -10.22 -2.22 29.53
CA LYS A 150 -11.30 -2.66 28.65
C LYS A 150 -11.80 -1.51 27.77
N LEU A 151 -12.05 -0.35 28.37
CA LEU A 151 -12.52 0.83 27.64
C LEU A 151 -11.50 1.32 26.59
N GLN A 152 -10.20 1.29 26.91
CA GLN A 152 -9.13 1.61 25.96
C GLN A 152 -9.14 0.67 24.75
N ARG A 153 -9.29 -0.65 24.96
CA ARG A 153 -9.35 -1.62 23.86
C ARG A 153 -10.56 -1.38 22.95
N GLU A 154 -11.72 -1.13 23.53
CA GLU A 154 -12.92 -0.79 22.76
C GLU A 154 -12.75 0.51 21.96
N PHE A 155 -12.08 1.52 22.54
CA PHE A 155 -11.80 2.78 21.86
C PHE A 155 -10.83 2.60 20.69
N LEU A 156 -9.76 1.83 20.87
CA LEU A 156 -8.81 1.50 19.80
C LEU A 156 -9.51 0.80 18.63
N GLU A 157 -10.34 -0.20 18.93
CA GLU A 157 -11.08 -0.94 17.92
C GLU A 157 -12.08 -0.04 17.16
N ARG A 158 -12.84 0.80 17.88
CA ARG A 158 -13.79 1.74 17.25
C ARG A 158 -13.07 2.76 16.39
N THR A 159 -11.93 3.27 16.84
CA THR A 159 -11.10 4.19 16.07
C THR A 159 -10.62 3.56 14.77
N ARG A 160 -10.10 2.32 14.83
CA ARG A 160 -9.68 1.59 13.64
C ARG A 160 -10.82 1.44 12.62
N ARG A 161 -12.05 1.19 13.10
CA ARG A 161 -13.23 1.07 12.24
C ARG A 161 -13.69 2.40 11.67
N CYS A 162 -13.67 3.49 12.45
CA CYS A 162 -14.17 4.78 11.98
C CYS A 162 -13.22 5.48 11.01
N LEU A 163 -11.94 5.12 11.00
CA LEU A 163 -10.95 5.63 10.03
C LEU A 163 -10.84 4.76 8.77
N HIS A 164 -11.87 3.96 8.47
CA HIS A 164 -11.82 2.99 7.40
C HIS A 164 -11.51 3.61 6.04
N HIS A 165 -12.20 4.69 5.65
CA HIS A 165 -12.03 5.28 4.32
C HIS A 165 -10.67 5.95 4.19
N LEU A 166 -10.26 6.72 5.21
CA LEU A 166 -8.92 7.31 5.27
C LEU A 166 -7.82 6.25 5.12
N ARG A 167 -7.95 5.13 5.82
CA ARG A 167 -7.00 4.01 5.74
C ARG A 167 -6.98 3.40 4.35
N THR A 168 -8.14 3.05 3.82
CA THR A 168 -8.28 2.41 2.50
C THR A 168 -7.73 3.31 1.39
N PHE A 169 -7.95 4.62 1.48
CA PHE A 169 -7.38 5.57 0.54
C PHE A 169 -5.84 5.54 0.52
N VAL A 170 -5.23 5.59 1.71
CA VAL A 170 -3.77 5.60 1.84
C VAL A 170 -3.14 4.27 1.42
N SER A 171 -3.78 3.14 1.76
CA SER A 171 -3.22 1.81 1.55
C SER A 171 -3.50 1.22 0.18
N GLU A 172 -4.60 1.59 -0.47
CA GLU A 172 -5.10 0.91 -1.67
C GLU A 172 -5.45 1.89 -2.78
N GLU A 173 -6.38 2.83 -2.54
CA GLU A 173 -6.95 3.63 -3.63
C GLU A 173 -5.91 4.56 -4.27
N TYR A 174 -5.07 5.21 -3.47
CA TYR A 174 -4.02 6.08 -4.00
C TYR A 174 -2.94 5.28 -4.75
N LEU A 175 -2.59 4.07 -4.28
CA LEU A 175 -1.64 3.21 -5.00
C LEU A 175 -2.21 2.78 -6.36
N ASN A 176 -3.51 2.51 -6.43
CA ASN A 176 -4.20 2.25 -7.69
C ASN A 176 -4.17 3.49 -8.61
N TYR A 177 -4.43 4.69 -8.08
CA TYR A 177 -4.30 5.94 -8.83
C TYR A 177 -2.89 6.17 -9.38
N GLU A 178 -1.84 5.92 -8.59
CA GLU A 178 -0.46 6.01 -9.07
C GLU A 178 -0.15 4.99 -10.17
N GLN A 179 -0.74 3.80 -10.10
CA GLN A 179 -0.62 2.81 -11.16
C GLN A 179 -1.32 3.29 -12.45
N LEU A 180 -2.54 3.82 -12.35
CA LEU A 180 -3.25 4.41 -13.49
C LEU A 180 -2.46 5.56 -14.14
N ARG A 181 -1.86 6.43 -13.33
CA ARG A 181 -0.98 7.52 -13.80
C ARG A 181 0.26 7.00 -14.54
N ARG A 182 0.89 5.94 -14.02
CA ARG A 182 2.05 5.30 -14.67
C ARG A 182 1.67 4.63 -15.99
N ASP A 183 0.51 4.00 -16.05
CA ASP A 183 0.03 3.34 -17.27
C ASP A 183 -0.40 4.36 -18.33
N LEU A 184 -1.02 5.48 -17.93
CA LEU A 184 -1.29 6.63 -18.82
C LEU A 184 -0.01 7.25 -19.39
N GLU A 185 1.01 7.43 -18.56
CA GLU A 185 2.31 7.94 -19.02
C GLU A 185 2.95 6.98 -20.03
N ARG A 186 2.86 5.66 -19.78
CA ARG A 186 3.39 4.64 -20.69
C ARG A 186 2.64 4.64 -22.03
N SER A 187 1.30 4.67 -22.00
CA SER A 187 0.49 4.67 -23.22
C SER A 187 0.72 5.95 -24.05
N ARG A 188 0.93 7.10 -23.39
CA ARG A 188 1.31 8.34 -24.09
C ARG A 188 2.63 8.19 -24.84
N GLN A 189 3.67 7.67 -24.18
CA GLN A 189 4.98 7.45 -24.81
C GLN A 189 4.88 6.50 -26.02
N GLU A 190 4.04 5.47 -25.94
CA GLU A 190 3.80 4.54 -27.03
C GLU A 190 3.05 5.18 -28.20
N MET A 191 2.04 6.01 -27.91
CA MET A 191 1.33 6.81 -28.91
C MET A 191 2.25 7.80 -29.60
N ASP A 192 3.05 8.57 -28.84
CA ASP A 192 4.00 9.55 -29.37
C ASP A 192 5.08 8.88 -30.24
N PHE A 193 5.58 7.72 -29.82
CA PHE A 193 6.48 6.89 -30.63
C PHE A 193 5.84 6.47 -31.94
N SER A 194 4.60 5.96 -31.90
CA SER A 194 3.88 5.48 -33.08
C SER A 194 3.57 6.62 -34.05
N LYS A 195 3.19 7.80 -33.53
CA LYS A 195 2.97 9.04 -34.30
C LYS A 195 4.23 9.47 -35.02
N HIS A 196 5.37 9.42 -34.35
CA HIS A 196 6.66 9.71 -34.97
C HIS A 196 7.03 8.71 -36.06
N GLU A 197 6.84 7.41 -35.80
CA GLU A 197 7.11 6.38 -36.81
C GLU A 197 6.24 6.58 -38.06
N LEU A 198 4.96 6.94 -37.88
CA LEU A 198 4.04 7.28 -38.97
C LEU A 198 4.52 8.48 -39.79
N LYS A 199 4.96 9.56 -39.11
CA LYS A 199 5.52 10.75 -39.79
C LYS A 199 6.75 10.44 -40.65
N ASN A 200 7.53 9.42 -40.29
CA ASN A 200 8.73 9.01 -41.01
C ASN A 200 8.49 7.88 -42.03
N ALA A 201 7.24 7.48 -42.27
CA ALA A 201 6.92 6.49 -43.30
C ALA A 201 7.17 7.09 -44.70
N LYS A 202 7.76 6.30 -45.61
CA LYS A 202 8.18 6.80 -46.94
C LYS A 202 7.29 6.36 -48.09
N ASN A 203 6.50 5.30 -47.91
CA ASN A 203 5.65 4.73 -48.95
C ASN A 203 4.24 4.41 -48.42
N ALA A 204 3.29 4.22 -49.34
CA ALA A 204 1.87 4.05 -49.01
C ALA A 204 1.60 2.83 -48.10
N GLU A 205 2.28 1.70 -48.35
CA GLU A 205 2.15 0.49 -47.53
C GLU A 205 2.64 0.73 -46.08
N GLN A 206 3.77 1.41 -45.91
CA GLN A 206 4.29 1.77 -44.59
C GLN A 206 3.39 2.77 -43.88
N ILE A 207 2.82 3.74 -44.61
CA ILE A 207 1.87 4.71 -44.05
C ILE A 207 0.65 3.96 -43.51
N GLN A 208 0.04 3.07 -44.31
CA GLN A 208 -1.14 2.32 -43.90
C GLN A 208 -0.84 1.44 -42.66
N ALA A 209 0.24 0.66 -42.70
CA ALA A 209 0.62 -0.22 -41.59
C ALA A 209 0.92 0.56 -40.30
N LYS A 210 1.67 1.67 -40.38
CA LYS A 210 2.01 2.50 -39.22
C LYS A 210 0.82 3.30 -38.71
N ASN A 211 -0.11 3.70 -39.59
CA ASN A 211 -1.34 4.38 -39.19
C ASN A 211 -2.21 3.46 -38.33
N MET A 212 -2.36 2.18 -38.71
CA MET A 212 -3.08 1.20 -37.88
C MET A 212 -2.47 1.03 -36.48
N VAL A 213 -1.13 1.07 -36.37
CA VAL A 213 -0.44 1.00 -35.08
C VAL A 213 -0.67 2.26 -34.25
N TYR A 214 -0.60 3.45 -34.87
CA TYR A 214 -0.88 4.72 -34.21
C TYR A 214 -2.32 4.80 -33.71
N GLU A 215 -3.31 4.44 -34.52
CA GLU A 215 -4.73 4.44 -34.13
C GLU A 215 -4.99 3.54 -32.92
N ARG A 216 -4.39 2.34 -32.91
CA ARG A 216 -4.48 1.44 -31.75
C ARG A 216 -3.86 2.04 -30.50
N ALA A 217 -2.67 2.65 -30.62
CA ALA A 217 -1.99 3.29 -29.50
C ALA A 217 -2.76 4.53 -28.99
N SER A 218 -3.35 5.31 -29.89
CA SER A 218 -4.18 6.48 -29.57
C SER A 218 -5.43 6.07 -28.80
N LYS A 219 -6.14 5.03 -29.27
CA LYS A 219 -7.30 4.49 -28.56
C LYS A 219 -6.92 4.00 -27.15
N HIS A 220 -5.80 3.29 -27.03
CA HIS A 220 -5.33 2.82 -25.72
C HIS A 220 -4.96 3.99 -24.79
N PHE A 221 -4.32 5.03 -25.31
CA PHE A 221 -4.04 6.25 -24.55
C PHE A 221 -5.33 6.89 -24.02
N GLU A 222 -6.35 7.05 -24.87
CA GLU A 222 -7.65 7.61 -24.48
C GLU A 222 -8.34 6.77 -23.40
N GLU A 223 -8.32 5.45 -23.52
CA GLU A 223 -8.85 4.53 -22.50
C GLU A 223 -8.14 4.69 -21.14
N GLN A 224 -6.81 4.88 -21.12
CA GLN A 224 -6.09 5.13 -19.87
C GLN A 224 -6.36 6.52 -19.31
N LEU A 225 -6.51 7.53 -20.19
CA LEU A 225 -6.83 8.90 -19.78
C LEU A 225 -8.20 8.95 -19.11
N GLN A 226 -9.18 8.26 -19.69
CA GLN A 226 -10.52 8.13 -19.14
C GLN A 226 -10.49 7.49 -17.75
N LYS A 227 -9.71 6.43 -17.52
CA LYS A 227 -9.60 5.79 -16.19
C LYS A 227 -9.05 6.75 -15.13
N VAL A 228 -8.04 7.54 -15.47
CA VAL A 228 -7.49 8.54 -14.54
C VAL A 228 -8.52 9.64 -14.26
N ASN A 229 -9.20 10.13 -15.29
CA ASN A 229 -10.28 11.12 -15.12
C ASN A 229 -11.41 10.60 -14.24
N SER A 230 -11.88 9.37 -14.46
CA SER A 230 -12.92 8.76 -13.64
C SER A 230 -12.52 8.58 -12.18
N PHE A 231 -11.22 8.39 -11.88
CA PHE A 231 -10.75 8.42 -10.50
C PHE A 231 -10.79 9.84 -9.93
N LEU A 232 -10.32 10.83 -10.68
CA LEU A 232 -10.31 12.24 -10.26
C LEU A 232 -11.73 12.79 -10.04
N GLU A 233 -12.71 12.35 -10.82
CA GLU A 233 -14.12 12.71 -10.67
C GLU A 233 -14.73 12.22 -9.34
N GLN A 234 -14.20 11.13 -8.76
CA GLN A 234 -14.64 10.60 -7.46
C GLN A 234 -14.07 11.41 -6.28
N PHE A 235 -13.13 12.32 -6.54
CA PHE A 235 -12.41 13.03 -5.50
C PHE A 235 -13.30 13.81 -4.52
N PRO A 236 -14.37 14.52 -4.93
CA PRO A 236 -15.29 15.17 -3.99
C PRO A 236 -15.94 14.19 -3.01
N THR A 237 -16.37 13.02 -3.50
CA THR A 237 -17.00 11.97 -2.67
C THR A 237 -16.00 11.37 -1.68
N LEU A 238 -14.76 11.12 -2.11
CA LEU A 238 -13.68 10.67 -1.22
C LEU A 238 -13.45 11.66 -0.08
N ARG A 239 -13.37 12.97 -0.38
CA ARG A 239 -13.21 14.01 0.64
C ARG A 239 -14.35 14.04 1.65
N GLU A 240 -15.59 13.86 1.19
CA GLU A 240 -16.74 13.83 2.09
C GLU A 240 -16.69 12.63 3.04
N SER A 241 -16.34 11.44 2.54
CA SER A 241 -16.19 10.25 3.38
C SER A 241 -15.05 10.41 4.40
N HIS A 242 -13.90 10.97 3.99
CA HIS A 242 -12.79 11.23 4.91
C HIS A 242 -13.17 12.26 6.00
N TYR A 243 -13.93 13.30 5.63
CA TYR A 243 -14.43 14.26 6.59
C TYR A 243 -15.35 13.60 7.64
N LYS A 244 -16.24 12.69 7.21
CA LYS A 244 -17.10 11.91 8.11
C LYS A 244 -16.30 11.01 9.05
N ASP A 245 -15.23 10.38 8.58
CA ASP A 245 -14.32 9.58 9.41
C ASP A 245 -13.72 10.44 10.54
N VAL A 246 -13.23 11.64 10.22
CA VAL A 246 -12.64 12.57 11.20
C VAL A 246 -13.66 13.04 12.24
N LEU A 247 -14.88 13.41 11.83
CA LEU A 247 -15.94 13.79 12.77
C LEU A 247 -16.32 12.62 13.70
N THR A 248 -16.42 11.42 13.13
CA THR A 248 -16.75 10.20 13.88
C THR A 248 -15.66 9.86 14.89
N PHE A 249 -14.39 10.06 14.51
CA PHE A 249 -13.26 9.93 15.43
C PHE A 249 -13.40 10.86 16.65
N PHE A 250 -13.63 12.16 16.46
CA PHE A 250 -13.78 13.10 17.58
C PHE A 250 -14.98 12.78 18.47
N PHE A 251 -16.07 12.26 17.88
CA PHE A 251 -17.21 11.77 18.65
C PHE A 251 -16.80 10.60 19.58
N TYR A 252 -16.06 9.62 19.06
CA TYR A 252 -15.60 8.49 19.87
C TYR A 252 -14.55 8.89 20.90
N GLU A 253 -13.64 9.80 20.55
CA GLU A 253 -12.62 10.33 21.45
C GLU A 253 -13.26 11.04 22.65
N LYS A 254 -14.19 11.97 22.39
CA LYS A 254 -14.95 12.63 23.46
C LYS A 254 -15.64 11.62 24.37
N LYS A 255 -16.37 10.67 23.76
CA LYS A 255 -17.09 9.63 24.51
C LYS A 255 -16.15 8.79 25.38
N TYR A 256 -15.00 8.41 24.85
CA TYR A 256 -13.98 7.66 25.59
C TYR A 256 -13.53 8.43 26.84
N PHE A 257 -13.20 9.72 26.71
CA PHE A 257 -12.78 10.53 27.86
C PHE A 257 -13.91 10.76 28.87
N ASP A 258 -15.15 10.97 28.42
CA ASP A 258 -16.31 11.09 29.29
C ASP A 258 -16.53 9.80 30.10
N ASP A 259 -16.38 8.63 29.46
CA ASP A 259 -16.55 7.33 30.11
C ASP A 259 -15.39 7.01 31.07
N CYS A 260 -14.14 7.37 30.72
CA CYS A 260 -13.00 7.33 31.63
C CYS A 260 -13.25 8.17 32.89
N ALA A 261 -13.74 9.40 32.72
CA ALA A 261 -14.05 10.29 33.84
C ALA A 261 -15.13 9.71 34.77
N LYS A 262 -16.14 9.02 34.22
CA LYS A 262 -17.16 8.32 35.03
C LYS A 262 -16.55 7.16 35.82
N ILE A 263 -15.68 6.36 35.20
CA ILE A 263 -15.00 5.25 35.87
C ILE A 263 -14.16 5.77 37.04
N LEU A 264 -13.41 6.85 36.83
CA LEU A 264 -12.55 7.45 37.85
C LEU A 264 -13.34 8.12 38.99
N LYS A 265 -14.49 8.73 38.71
CA LYS A 265 -15.35 9.37 39.72
C LYS A 265 -16.21 8.38 40.50
N GLY A 266 -16.64 7.30 39.86
CA GLY A 266 -17.43 6.23 40.48
C GLY A 266 -16.59 5.13 41.11
N GLY A 267 -15.27 5.22 40.97
CA GLY A 267 -14.29 4.45 41.72
C GLY A 267 -14.14 5.04 43.11
#